data_AF-A0A352WXT3-F1
#
_entry.id   AF-A0A352WXT3-F1
#
_cell.length_a   1.000
_cell.length_b   1.000
_cell.length_c   1.000
_cell.angle_alpha   90.00
_cell.angle_beta   90.00
_cell.angle_gamma   90.00
#
_symmetry.space_group_name_H-M   'P 1'
#
loop_
_entity.id
_entity.type
_entity.pdbx_description
1 polymer ?
#
loop_
_entity_poly.entity_id
_entity_poly.type
_entity_poly.pdbx_seq_one_letter_code
_entity_poly.pdbx_strand_id
1 'polypeptide(L)'
;MRKFISVLLALLVLSTMLLPASLLVFAAEPTASISAPSEIRAGDTIKISFVVDGTDVFGLECNYQFDAKQVPLSGQPATSLSGWSIDSNSSSKKILVTDETQKNLLQSKKTVFTMSFKAVSNLAVGTS
;
A
#
# COMPACT_ATOMS: atom_id res chain seq x y z
N MET A 1 34.20 -45.78 24.03
CA MET A 1 32.81 -45.24 24.05
C MET A 1 32.74 -43.77 24.50
N ARG A 2 33.39 -43.35 25.60
CA ARG A 2 33.37 -41.92 26.04
C ARG A 2 33.79 -40.89 24.98
N LYS A 3 34.83 -41.18 24.18
CA LYS A 3 35.32 -40.29 23.10
C LYS A 3 34.34 -40.18 21.92
N PHE A 4 33.62 -41.26 21.59
CA PHE A 4 32.60 -41.27 20.54
C PHE A 4 31.36 -40.46 20.93
N ILE A 5 30.91 -40.60 22.18
CA ILE A 5 29.79 -39.82 22.73
C ILE A 5 30.13 -38.33 22.74
N SER A 6 31.37 -37.98 23.11
CA SER A 6 31.83 -36.59 23.15
C SER A 6 31.88 -35.94 21.76
N VAL A 7 32.30 -36.69 20.74
CA VAL A 7 32.30 -36.22 19.34
C VAL A 7 30.87 -36.07 18.82
N LEU A 8 29.98 -37.02 19.13
CA LEU A 8 28.58 -36.95 18.72
C LEU A 8 27.86 -35.75 19.34
N LEU A 9 28.11 -35.46 20.63
CA LEU A 9 27.60 -34.28 21.32
C LEU A 9 28.16 -32.97 20.73
N ALA A 10 29.46 -32.92 20.45
CA ALA A 10 30.06 -31.75 19.81
C ALA A 10 29.48 -31.49 18.41
N LEU A 11 29.22 -32.56 17.64
CA LEU A 11 28.62 -32.46 16.31
C LEU A 11 27.15 -31.98 16.38
N LEU A 12 26.39 -32.46 17.37
CA LEU A 12 25.01 -32.06 17.59
C LEU A 12 24.91 -30.57 17.98
N VAL A 13 25.77 -30.12 18.91
CA VAL A 13 25.84 -28.71 19.33
C VAL A 13 26.24 -27.82 18.15
N LEU A 14 27.23 -28.23 17.36
CA LEU A 14 27.66 -27.50 16.18
C LEU A 14 26.55 -27.45 15.12
N SER A 15 25.82 -28.56 14.90
CA SER A 15 24.66 -28.60 14.01
C SER A 15 23.58 -27.61 14.44
N THR A 16 23.27 -27.52 15.74
CA THR A 16 22.27 -26.57 16.26
C THR A 16 22.71 -25.11 16.20
N MET A 17 24.03 -24.85 16.25
CA MET A 17 24.58 -23.49 16.14
C MET A 17 24.68 -22.99 14.69
N LEU A 18 24.74 -23.88 13.69
CA LEU A 18 24.70 -23.50 12.27
C LEU A 18 23.27 -23.38 11.70
N LEU A 19 22.26 -23.90 12.40
CA LEU A 19 20.85 -23.86 11.98
C LEU A 19 20.16 -22.47 11.99
N PRO A 20 20.54 -21.44 12.79
CA PRO A 20 19.85 -20.15 12.76
C PRO A 20 20.34 -19.21 11.63
N ALA A 21 21.40 -19.55 10.88
CA ALA A 21 21.97 -18.65 9.87
C ALA A 21 21.25 -18.65 8.51
N SER A 22 20.25 -19.52 8.30
CA SER A 22 19.65 -19.74 6.97
C SER A 22 18.20 -19.25 6.81
N LEU A 23 17.62 -18.59 7.80
CA LEU A 23 16.31 -17.95 7.66
C LEU A 23 16.52 -16.44 7.47
N LEU A 24 16.99 -16.06 6.28
CA LEU A 24 16.82 -14.71 5.79
C LEU A 24 15.31 -14.50 5.57
N VAL A 25 14.61 -14.08 6.62
CA VAL A 25 13.25 -13.58 6.51
C VAL A 25 13.37 -12.22 5.84
N PHE A 26 13.15 -12.19 4.53
CA PHE A 26 12.92 -10.94 3.84
C PHE A 26 11.60 -10.36 4.37
N ALA A 27 11.65 -9.11 4.84
CA ALA A 27 10.42 -8.38 5.14
C ALA A 27 9.54 -8.37 3.89
N ALA A 28 8.26 -8.70 4.04
CA ALA A 28 7.33 -8.64 2.92
C ALA A 28 7.31 -7.20 2.38
N GLU A 29 7.51 -7.04 1.08
CA GLU A 29 7.46 -5.73 0.45
C GLU A 29 6.05 -5.15 0.60
N PRO A 30 5.92 -3.84 0.90
CA PRO A 30 4.62 -3.19 0.92
C PRO A 30 3.92 -3.34 -0.43
N THR A 31 2.65 -3.72 -0.40
CA THR A 31 1.80 -3.83 -1.58
C THR A 31 0.80 -2.68 -1.62
N ALA A 32 0.45 -2.24 -2.83
CA ALA A 32 -0.57 -1.23 -3.06
C ALA A 32 -1.70 -1.80 -3.91
N SER A 33 -2.93 -1.38 -3.60
CA SER A 33 -4.14 -1.78 -4.32
C SER A 33 -5.15 -0.65 -4.37
N ILE A 34 -6.09 -0.75 -5.30
CA ILE A 34 -7.19 0.21 -5.46
C ILE A 34 -8.50 -0.51 -5.12
N SER A 35 -9.34 0.15 -4.36
CA SER A 35 -10.71 -0.27 -4.08
C SER A 35 -11.68 0.74 -4.69
N ALA A 36 -12.51 0.27 -5.62
CA ALA A 36 -13.48 1.09 -6.34
C ALA A 36 -14.77 0.28 -6.60
N PRO A 37 -15.90 0.95 -6.89
CA PRO A 37 -17.11 0.27 -7.36
C PRO A 37 -16.86 -0.55 -8.64
N SER A 38 -17.51 -1.71 -8.75
CA SER A 38 -17.42 -2.55 -9.96
C SER A 38 -18.27 -2.03 -11.12
N GLU A 39 -19.28 -1.21 -10.82
CA GLU A 39 -20.16 -0.58 -11.79
C GLU A 39 -20.33 0.89 -11.45
N ILE A 40 -20.43 1.72 -12.49
CA ILE A 40 -20.62 3.16 -12.39
C ILE A 40 -21.73 3.55 -13.36
N ARG A 41 -22.66 4.36 -12.89
CA ARG A 41 -23.75 4.90 -13.70
C ARG A 41 -23.56 6.40 -13.90
N ALA A 42 -24.19 6.91 -14.95
CA ALA A 42 -24.21 8.33 -15.23
C ALA A 42 -24.76 9.11 -14.02
N GLY A 43 -24.07 10.18 -13.63
CA GLY A 43 -24.42 10.97 -12.46
C GLY A 43 -23.92 10.42 -11.11
N ASP A 44 -23.30 9.25 -11.05
CA ASP A 44 -22.79 8.69 -9.79
C ASP A 44 -21.63 9.51 -9.22
N THR A 45 -21.56 9.58 -7.89
CA THR A 45 -20.35 10.01 -7.19
C THR A 45 -19.51 8.78 -6.88
N ILE A 46 -18.35 8.67 -7.50
CA ILE A 46 -17.44 7.53 -7.42
C ILE A 46 -16.39 7.85 -6.37
N LYS A 47 -16.14 6.92 -5.44
CA LYS A 47 -15.03 7.01 -4.49
C LYS A 47 -14.04 5.90 -4.78
N ILE A 48 -12.78 6.28 -5.00
CA ILE A 48 -11.68 5.37 -5.23
C ILE A 48 -10.72 5.46 -4.05
N SER A 49 -10.58 4.37 -3.31
CA SER A 49 -9.69 4.27 -2.16
C SER A 49 -8.39 3.58 -2.53
N PHE A 50 -7.27 4.19 -2.15
CA PHE A 50 -5.94 3.64 -2.36
C PHE A 50 -5.48 2.98 -1.06
N VAL A 51 -5.21 1.68 -1.13
CA VAL A 51 -4.96 0.83 0.02
C VAL A 51 -3.54 0.31 -0.04
N VAL A 52 -2.79 0.49 1.04
CA VAL A 52 -1.43 -0.06 1.19
C VAL A 52 -1.46 -1.11 2.28
N ASP A 53 -0.81 -2.25 2.03
CA ASP A 53 -0.57 -3.30 3.00
C ASP A 53 0.93 -3.51 3.18
N GLY A 54 1.42 -3.26 4.38
CA GLY A 54 2.84 -3.33 4.71
C GLY A 54 3.12 -2.88 6.13
N THR A 55 4.36 -3.11 6.55
CA THR A 55 4.89 -2.72 7.86
C THR A 55 5.99 -1.67 7.66
N ASP A 56 6.09 -0.72 8.58
CA ASP A 56 7.02 0.40 8.57
C ASP A 56 6.95 1.31 7.32
N VAL A 57 5.77 1.44 6.72
CA VAL A 57 5.55 2.34 5.58
C VAL A 57 5.33 3.77 6.08
N PHE A 58 6.17 4.70 5.63
CA PHE A 58 6.09 6.12 5.96
C PHE A 58 5.49 6.99 4.84
N GLY A 59 5.31 6.45 3.64
CA GLY A 59 4.86 7.24 2.50
C GLY A 59 4.47 6.44 1.27
N LEU A 60 3.75 7.10 0.37
CA LEU A 60 3.35 6.59 -0.93
C LEU A 60 3.33 7.74 -1.94
N GLU A 61 3.96 7.52 -3.10
CA GLU A 61 3.76 8.33 -4.30
C GLU A 61 2.81 7.59 -5.26
N CYS A 62 1.79 8.30 -5.74
CA CYS A 62 0.84 7.81 -6.72
C CYS A 62 0.85 8.69 -7.97
N ASN A 63 1.01 8.06 -9.14
CA ASN A 63 0.78 8.69 -10.43
C ASN A 63 -0.59 8.23 -10.93
N TYR A 64 -1.45 9.15 -11.36
CA TYR A 64 -2.83 8.81 -11.72
C TYR A 64 -3.25 9.39 -13.07
N GLN A 65 -4.18 8.70 -13.74
CA GLN A 65 -4.77 9.12 -15.00
C GLN A 65 -6.25 8.73 -15.01
N PHE A 66 -7.07 9.57 -15.62
CA PHE A 66 -8.51 9.36 -15.75
C PHE A 66 -9.03 10.19 -16.93
N ASP A 67 -10.20 9.81 -17.46
CA ASP A 67 -10.90 10.61 -18.45
C ASP A 67 -11.68 11.73 -17.76
N ALA A 68 -11.07 12.92 -17.70
CA ALA A 68 -11.67 14.08 -17.07
C ALA A 68 -12.95 14.58 -17.75
N LYS A 69 -13.25 14.15 -18.99
CA LYS A 69 -14.51 14.49 -19.67
C LYS A 69 -15.67 13.59 -19.25
N GLN A 70 -15.37 12.36 -18.82
CA GLN A 70 -16.37 11.36 -18.42
C GLN A 70 -16.52 11.30 -16.90
N VAL A 71 -15.40 11.37 -16.18
CA VAL A 71 -15.33 11.25 -14.71
C VAL A 71 -14.44 12.35 -14.12
N PRO A 72 -14.82 13.63 -14.20
CA PRO A 72 -14.08 14.71 -13.54
C PRO A 72 -13.91 14.48 -12.03
N LEU A 73 -12.81 14.98 -11.48
CA LEU A 73 -12.62 15.06 -10.02
C LEU A 73 -13.72 15.90 -9.39
N SER A 74 -14.32 15.38 -8.31
CA SER A 74 -15.41 16.04 -7.58
C SER A 74 -14.99 16.58 -6.22
N GLY A 75 -13.69 16.57 -5.93
CA GLY A 75 -13.10 17.03 -4.67
C GLY A 75 -11.58 16.86 -4.70
N GLN A 76 -10.91 17.40 -3.69
CA GLN A 76 -9.48 17.18 -3.51
C GLN A 76 -9.22 15.77 -2.96
N PRO A 77 -8.13 15.11 -3.36
CA PRO A 77 -7.66 13.91 -2.69
C PRO A 77 -7.48 14.16 -1.19
N ALA A 78 -7.84 13.19 -0.36
CA ALA A 78 -7.75 13.34 1.09
C ALA A 78 -7.27 12.05 1.75
N THR A 79 -6.41 12.20 2.75
CA THR A 79 -6.04 11.14 3.69
C THR A 79 -6.87 11.28 4.98
N SER A 80 -7.24 10.15 5.57
CA SER A 80 -7.83 10.07 6.91
C SER A 80 -6.85 9.51 7.94
N LEU A 81 -5.58 9.31 7.56
CA LEU A 81 -4.55 8.83 8.46
C LEU A 81 -4.09 9.99 9.35
N SER A 82 -4.12 9.76 10.66
CA SER A 82 -3.68 10.77 11.64
C SER A 82 -2.17 10.95 11.56
N GLY A 83 -1.71 12.21 11.50
CA GLY A 83 -0.29 12.55 11.40
C GLY A 83 0.29 12.48 9.99
N TRP A 84 -0.51 12.18 8.97
CA TRP A 84 -0.08 12.12 7.58
C TRP A 84 -0.48 13.40 6.83
N SER A 85 0.41 13.88 5.95
CA SER A 85 0.20 14.96 5.00
C SER A 85 -0.14 14.41 3.62
N ILE A 86 -0.86 15.20 2.82
CA ILE A 86 -1.09 14.93 1.40
C ILE A 86 -0.66 16.16 0.59
N ASP A 87 0.21 15.92 -0.38
CA ASP A 87 0.58 16.89 -1.41
C ASP A 87 0.07 16.38 -2.75
N SER A 88 -0.93 17.07 -3.30
CA SER A 88 -1.54 16.73 -4.58
C SER A 88 -1.36 17.88 -5.56
N ASN A 89 -0.74 17.60 -6.70
CA ASN A 89 -0.63 18.54 -7.79
C ASN A 89 -1.34 17.99 -9.03
N SER A 90 -2.45 18.65 -9.40
CA SER A 90 -3.29 18.25 -10.53
C SER A 90 -2.59 18.42 -11.87
N SER A 91 -1.66 19.37 -12.00
CA SER A 91 -0.89 19.59 -13.23
C SER A 91 0.14 18.49 -13.47
N SER A 92 0.80 18.00 -12.40
CA SER A 92 1.78 16.91 -12.51
C SER A 92 1.17 15.51 -12.45
N LYS A 93 -0.14 15.40 -12.16
CA LYS A 93 -0.87 14.12 -11.99
C LYS A 93 -0.19 13.19 -10.96
N LYS A 94 0.39 13.80 -9.94
CA LYS A 94 1.08 13.13 -8.82
C LYS A 94 0.42 13.46 -7.50
N ILE A 95 0.36 12.48 -6.63
CA ILE A 95 -0.04 12.60 -5.23
C ILE A 95 1.05 11.97 -4.39
N LEU A 96 1.55 12.71 -3.41
CA LEU A 96 2.42 12.22 -2.36
C LEU A 96 1.62 12.22 -1.06
N VAL A 97 1.61 11.10 -0.35
CA VAL A 97 0.99 10.98 0.97
C VAL A 97 2.01 10.42 1.93
N THR A 98 2.33 11.15 3.00
CA THR A 98 3.50 10.86 3.84
C THR A 98 3.24 11.18 5.30
N ASP A 99 3.82 10.39 6.21
CA ASP A 99 4.14 10.86 7.54
C ASP A 99 5.59 11.34 7.57
N GLU A 100 5.77 12.66 7.39
CA GLU A 100 7.08 13.32 7.41
C GLU A 100 7.80 13.16 8.75
N THR A 101 7.06 12.96 9.85
CA THR A 101 7.64 12.77 11.18
C THR A 101 8.07 11.32 11.45
N GLN A 102 7.62 10.39 10.62
CA GLN A 102 7.84 8.94 10.76
C GLN A 102 7.40 8.37 12.12
N LYS A 103 6.42 8.99 12.78
CA LYS A 103 5.92 8.58 14.11
C LYS A 103 4.69 7.67 14.05
N ASN A 104 4.00 7.66 12.93
CA ASN A 104 2.72 7.01 12.64
C ASN A 104 2.86 6.11 11.41
N LEU A 105 3.94 5.33 11.35
CA LEU A 105 4.19 4.37 10.28
C LEU A 105 3.03 3.38 10.13
N LEU A 106 2.70 2.99 8.90
CA LEU A 106 1.74 1.90 8.71
C LEU A 106 2.34 0.60 9.21
N GLN A 107 1.53 -0.15 9.96
CA GLN A 107 1.92 -1.44 10.51
C GLN A 107 1.09 -2.60 9.91
N SER A 108 0.11 -2.26 9.07
CA SER A 108 -0.83 -3.20 8.45
C SER A 108 -1.60 -2.51 7.32
N LYS A 109 -2.40 -3.30 6.59
CA LYS A 109 -3.37 -2.82 5.60
C LYS A 109 -4.20 -1.63 6.04
N LYS A 110 -4.05 -0.50 5.33
CA LYS A 110 -4.83 0.73 5.53
C LYS A 110 -5.16 1.42 4.21
N THR A 111 -6.31 2.08 4.18
CA THR A 111 -6.59 3.10 3.16
C THR A 111 -5.74 4.33 3.45
N VAL A 112 -4.86 4.69 2.53
CA VAL A 112 -3.91 5.80 2.68
C VAL A 112 -4.55 7.11 2.25
N PHE A 113 -5.27 7.12 1.14
CA PHE A 113 -6.04 8.27 0.70
C PHE A 113 -7.21 7.84 -0.19
N THR A 114 -8.15 8.75 -0.40
CA THR A 114 -9.31 8.55 -1.29
C THR A 114 -9.40 9.70 -2.28
N MET A 115 -9.77 9.35 -3.51
CA MET A 115 -10.14 10.29 -4.56
C MET A 115 -11.64 10.18 -4.85
N SER A 116 -12.27 11.31 -5.10
CA SER A 116 -13.70 11.36 -5.47
C SER A 116 -13.88 11.91 -6.87
N PHE A 117 -14.71 11.24 -7.66
CA PHE A 117 -15.03 11.61 -9.03
C PHE A 117 -16.55 11.72 -9.19
N LYS A 118 -16.97 12.49 -10.20
CA LYS A 118 -18.37 12.60 -10.58
C LYS A 118 -18.53 12.07 -12.00
N ALA A 119 -19.27 10.99 -12.18
CA ALA A 119 -19.68 10.56 -13.52
C ALA A 119 -20.60 11.61 -14.13
N VAL A 120 -20.30 12.04 -15.36
CA VAL A 120 -21.17 12.98 -16.09
C VAL A 120 -22.54 12.36 -16.36
N SER A 121 -23.58 13.19 -16.53
CA SER A 121 -24.96 12.72 -16.74
C SER A 121 -25.18 12.03 -18.08
N ASN A 122 -24.29 12.27 -19.04
CA ASN A 122 -24.28 11.63 -20.36
C ASN A 122 -23.10 10.65 -20.50
N LEU A 123 -22.71 10.00 -19.40
CA LEU A 123 -21.59 9.05 -19.36
C LEU A 123 -21.73 8.04 -20.50
N ALA A 124 -20.70 7.94 -21.34
CA ALA A 124 -20.67 6.93 -22.38
C ALA A 124 -20.64 5.54 -21.73
N VAL A 125 -21.34 4.57 -22.34
CA VAL A 125 -21.27 3.18 -21.88
C VAL A 125 -19.84 2.69 -22.11
N GLY A 126 -19.13 2.42 -21.01
CA GLY A 126 -17.82 1.80 -21.03
C GLY A 126 -17.92 0.28 -21.14
N THR A 127 -16.83 -0.36 -21.57
CA THR A 127 -16.66 -1.82 -21.46
C THR A 127 -15.60 -2.08 -20.40
N SER A 128 -15.79 -3.17 -19.63
CA SER A 128 -14.88 -3.62 -18.57
C SER A 128 -13.54 -4.12 -19.11
#